data_AF-A0A6P2DM45-F1
#
_entry.id   AF-A0A6P2DM45-F1
#
_cell.length_a   1.000
_cell.length_b   1.000
_cell.length_c   1.000
_cell.angle_alpha   90.00
_cell.angle_beta   90.00
_cell.angle_gamma   90.00
#
_symmetry.space_group_name_H-M   'P 1'
#
loop_
_entity.id
_entity.type
_entity.pdbx_description
1 polymer ?
#
loop_
_entity_poly.entity_id
_entity_poly.type
_entity_poly.pdbx_seq_one_letter_code
_entity_poly.pdbx_strand_id
1 'polypeptide(L)'
;MSERAALLAAIRNQLDGDTPRLVFADWLDERAESDRDTATAEFIRASCEKRNHASGLMPRKAYRWIAEHWHRLVPLTLGLHVPKWYANTPAAEERQRDYEWYRSGRTIELAMVMHVKPDDGAVNWYRVDLEFNRGFVQWFEVFEPEVFERVRDALKVDQPLAKIRSIPIRAPG
;
A
#
# COMPACT_ATOMS: atom_id res chain seq x y z
N MET A 1 1.48 -11.88 -22.48
CA MET A 1 1.41 -11.89 -21.01
C MET A 1 2.84 -11.99 -20.49
N SER A 2 3.29 -11.10 -19.61
CA SER A 2 4.64 -11.18 -19.04
C SER A 2 4.73 -12.28 -17.97
N GLU A 3 5.93 -12.77 -17.69
CA GLU A 3 6.19 -13.76 -16.63
C GLU A 3 5.70 -13.24 -15.26
N ARG A 4 5.98 -11.97 -14.95
CA ARG A 4 5.46 -11.27 -13.75
C ARG A 4 3.94 -11.38 -13.66
N ALA A 5 3.22 -11.13 -14.76
CA ALA A 5 1.76 -11.21 -14.78
C ALA A 5 1.25 -12.64 -14.57
N ALA A 6 1.96 -13.65 -15.09
CA ALA A 6 1.65 -15.06 -14.87
C ALA A 6 1.82 -15.47 -13.39
N LEU A 7 2.92 -15.06 -12.76
CA LEU A 7 3.18 -15.31 -11.34
C LEU A 7 2.14 -14.64 -10.43
N LEU A 8 1.80 -13.38 -10.70
CA LEU A 8 0.72 -12.69 -9.99
C LEU A 8 -0.64 -13.37 -10.19
N ALA A 9 -0.93 -13.89 -11.39
CA ALA A 9 -2.14 -14.66 -11.63
C ALA A 9 -2.17 -15.99 -10.84
N ALA A 10 -1.03 -16.68 -10.72
CA ALA A 10 -0.91 -17.88 -9.90
C ALA A 10 -1.21 -17.58 -8.41
N ILE A 11 -0.70 -16.46 -7.87
CA ILE A 11 -1.02 -16.03 -6.50
C ILE A 11 -2.52 -15.75 -6.35
N ARG A 12 -3.16 -15.09 -7.33
CA ARG A 12 -4.62 -14.85 -7.30
C ARG A 12 -5.45 -16.13 -7.27
N ASN A 13 -4.99 -17.17 -7.96
CA ASN A 13 -5.68 -18.46 -8.02
C ASN A 13 -5.48 -19.30 -6.76
N GLN A 14 -4.48 -18.99 -5.93
CA GLN A 14 -4.17 -19.72 -4.70
C GLN A 14 -3.83 -18.74 -3.57
N LEU A 15 -4.84 -17.97 -3.14
CA LEU A 15 -4.68 -16.88 -2.17
C LEU A 15 -4.21 -17.34 -0.78
N ASP A 16 -4.44 -18.60 -0.42
CA ASP A 16 -4.04 -19.24 0.83
C ASP A 16 -2.73 -20.05 0.72
N GLY A 17 -2.17 -20.15 -0.50
CA GLY A 17 -0.92 -20.87 -0.76
C GLY A 17 0.30 -19.96 -0.62
N ASP A 18 1.28 -20.40 0.15
CA ASP A 18 2.57 -19.69 0.25
C ASP A 18 3.49 -20.02 -0.93
N THR A 19 3.33 -21.19 -1.55
CA THR A 19 4.16 -21.64 -2.69
C THR A 19 4.21 -20.63 -3.84
N PRO A 20 3.10 -20.18 -4.45
CA PRO A 20 3.18 -19.22 -5.55
C PRO A 20 3.76 -17.86 -5.13
N ARG A 21 3.65 -17.49 -3.84
CA ARG A 21 4.25 -16.26 -3.31
C ARG A 21 5.76 -16.40 -3.19
N LEU A 22 6.23 -17.50 -2.62
CA LEU A 22 7.66 -17.76 -2.48
C LEU A 22 8.34 -17.88 -3.86
N VAL A 23 7.72 -18.56 -4.83
CA VAL A 23 8.20 -18.58 -6.22
C VAL A 23 8.26 -17.17 -6.81
N PHE A 24 7.26 -16.31 -6.54
CA PHE A 24 7.29 -14.93 -6.99
C PHE A 24 8.39 -14.11 -6.29
N ALA A 25 8.64 -14.33 -5.00
CA ALA A 25 9.75 -13.69 -4.29
C ALA A 25 11.12 -14.12 -4.85
N ASP A 26 11.30 -15.40 -5.17
CA ASP A 26 12.53 -15.89 -5.80
C ASP A 26 12.72 -15.24 -7.19
N TRP A 27 11.64 -15.15 -7.97
CA TRP A 27 11.67 -14.45 -9.25
C TRP A 27 12.00 -12.95 -9.12
N LEU A 28 11.47 -12.28 -8.10
CA LEU A 28 11.75 -10.87 -7.82
C LEU A 28 13.22 -10.66 -7.43
N ASP A 29 13.82 -11.52 -6.61
CA ASP A 29 15.25 -11.40 -6.27
C ASP A 29 16.16 -11.47 -7.50
N GLU A 30 15.81 -12.30 -8.48
CA GLU A 30 16.60 -12.46 -9.70
C GLU A 30 16.41 -11.31 -10.70
N ARG A 31 15.27 -10.61 -10.64
CA ARG A 31 14.82 -9.66 -11.68
C ARG A 31 14.31 -8.33 -11.14
N ALA A 32 14.64 -7.96 -9.91
CA ALA A 32 14.16 -6.72 -9.30
C ALA A 32 14.59 -5.51 -10.15
N GLU A 33 13.60 -4.71 -10.59
CA GLU A 33 13.83 -3.48 -11.35
C GLU A 33 13.69 -2.23 -10.47
N SER A 34 13.20 -2.40 -9.24
CA SER A 34 12.89 -1.30 -8.32
C SER A 34 13.04 -1.71 -6.86
N ASP A 35 13.22 -0.73 -5.96
CA ASP A 35 13.23 -0.99 -4.51
C ASP A 35 11.94 -1.65 -4.03
N ARG A 36 10.81 -1.31 -4.65
CA ARG A 36 9.51 -1.93 -4.35
C ARG A 36 9.51 -3.42 -4.66
N ASP A 37 10.16 -3.85 -5.74
CA ASP A 37 10.23 -5.27 -6.10
C ASP A 37 11.07 -6.04 -5.05
N THR A 38 12.22 -5.50 -4.65
CA THR A 38 13.03 -6.03 -3.54
C THR A 38 12.23 -6.07 -2.23
N ALA A 39 11.56 -4.98 -1.87
CA ALA A 39 10.73 -4.89 -0.67
C ALA A 39 9.56 -5.89 -0.68
N THR A 40 8.97 -6.14 -1.85
CA THR A 40 7.91 -7.14 -2.02
C THR A 40 8.43 -8.54 -1.75
N ALA A 41 9.61 -8.90 -2.28
CA ALA A 41 10.24 -10.20 -2.04
C ALA A 41 10.59 -10.41 -0.55
N GLU A 42 11.20 -9.41 0.09
CA GLU A 42 11.49 -9.41 1.52
C GLU A 42 10.21 -9.61 2.36
N PHE A 43 9.15 -8.85 2.07
CA PHE A 43 7.92 -8.90 2.83
C PHE A 43 7.16 -10.23 2.63
N ILE A 44 7.17 -10.79 1.41
CA ILE A 44 6.64 -12.12 1.14
C ILE A 44 7.32 -13.16 2.03
N ARG A 45 8.65 -13.17 2.10
CA ARG A 45 9.40 -14.13 2.92
C ARG A 45 9.19 -13.92 4.41
N ALA A 46 9.09 -12.67 4.86
CA ALA A 46 8.74 -12.35 6.24
C ALA A 46 7.32 -12.80 6.61
N SER A 47 6.41 -12.85 5.63
CA SER A 47 5.00 -13.23 5.81
C SER A 47 4.72 -14.72 5.63
N CYS A 48 5.53 -15.42 4.84
CA CYS A 48 5.41 -16.84 4.55
C CYS A 48 6.40 -17.63 5.41
N GLU A 49 6.11 -17.76 6.71
CA GLU A 49 6.87 -18.65 7.60
C GLU A 49 6.20 -20.03 7.70
N LYS A 50 6.98 -21.06 8.08
CA LYS A 50 6.55 -22.47 8.24
C LYS A 50 5.41 -22.61 9.26
N ARG A 51 4.18 -22.32 8.84
CA ARG A 51 2.86 -22.75 9.32
C ARG A 51 1.85 -21.71 8.86
N ASN A 52 0.94 -22.15 7.98
CA ASN A 52 -0.37 -21.53 7.81
C ASN A 52 -0.98 -21.31 9.20
N HIS A 53 -0.87 -20.09 9.74
CA HIS A 53 -1.39 -19.81 11.06
C HIS A 53 -2.91 -19.71 10.95
N ALA A 54 -3.63 -20.69 11.50
CA ALA A 54 -5.08 -20.81 11.38
C ALA A 54 -5.84 -19.57 11.86
N SER A 55 -5.22 -18.74 12.71
CA SER A 55 -5.85 -17.51 13.22
C SER A 55 -5.85 -16.34 12.23
N GLY A 56 -5.26 -16.47 11.04
CA GLY A 56 -5.16 -15.38 10.06
C GLY A 56 -4.22 -14.24 10.45
N LEU A 57 -3.49 -14.38 11.57
CA LEU A 57 -2.42 -13.47 11.98
C LEU A 57 -1.18 -13.71 11.11
N MET A 58 -0.43 -12.63 10.86
CA MET A 58 0.86 -12.75 10.18
C MET A 58 1.95 -13.21 11.16
N PRO A 59 3.07 -13.78 10.67
CA PRO A 59 4.23 -14.04 11.51
C PRO A 59 4.77 -12.76 12.17
N ARG A 60 5.43 -12.90 13.33
CA ARG A 60 6.04 -11.75 14.04
C ARG A 60 7.03 -10.98 13.17
N LYS A 61 7.75 -11.67 12.29
CA LYS A 61 8.68 -11.04 11.35
C LYS A 61 7.97 -10.12 10.36
N ALA A 62 6.83 -10.54 9.82
CA ALA A 62 6.00 -9.69 8.97
C ALA A 62 5.54 -8.42 9.69
N TYR A 63 5.07 -8.55 10.94
CA TYR A 63 4.68 -7.37 11.74
C TYR A 63 5.83 -6.40 11.98
N ARG A 64 7.04 -6.91 12.23
CA ARG A 64 8.23 -6.07 12.38
C ARG A 64 8.58 -5.39 11.05
N TRP A 65 8.58 -6.17 9.96
CA TRP A 65 8.91 -5.66 8.64
C TRP A 65 7.99 -4.51 8.24
N ILE A 66 6.66 -4.64 8.39
CA ILE A 66 5.75 -3.52 8.06
C ILE A 66 5.94 -2.31 8.99
N ALA A 67 6.35 -2.49 10.24
CA ALA A 67 6.58 -1.37 11.14
C ALA A 67 7.76 -0.50 10.66
N GLU A 68 8.71 -1.10 9.95
CA GLU A 68 9.98 -0.47 9.54
C GLU A 68 9.98 -0.09 8.06
N HIS A 69 9.28 -0.82 7.19
CA HIS A 69 9.52 -0.79 5.74
C HIS A 69 8.28 -0.66 4.85
N TRP A 70 7.06 -0.53 5.41
CA TRP A 70 5.82 -0.52 4.62
C TRP A 70 5.80 0.50 3.47
N HIS A 71 6.44 1.67 3.67
CA HIS A 71 6.49 2.75 2.67
C HIS A 71 7.14 2.31 1.35
N ARG A 72 8.09 1.36 1.41
CA ARG A 72 8.74 0.77 0.22
C ARG A 72 7.77 -0.03 -0.65
N LEU A 73 6.65 -0.49 -0.09
CA LEU A 73 5.61 -1.23 -0.81
C LEU A 73 4.63 -0.34 -1.56
N VAL A 74 4.56 0.96 -1.24
CA VAL A 74 3.58 1.90 -1.81
C VAL A 74 4.19 3.23 -2.27
N PRO A 75 5.32 3.21 -3.01
CA PRO A 75 6.03 4.44 -3.37
C PRO A 75 5.22 5.38 -4.26
N LEU A 76 4.41 4.86 -5.20
CA LEU A 76 3.59 5.72 -6.07
C LEU A 76 2.40 6.31 -5.32
N THR A 77 1.81 5.55 -4.41
CA THR A 77 0.73 6.01 -3.55
C THR A 77 1.22 7.13 -2.64
N LEU A 78 2.40 6.95 -2.03
CA LEU A 78 3.05 8.02 -1.27
C LEU A 78 3.42 9.19 -2.16
N GLY A 79 3.84 8.97 -3.41
CA GLY A 79 4.15 10.04 -4.36
C GLY A 79 2.98 10.98 -4.69
N LEU A 80 1.76 10.70 -4.23
CA LEU A 80 0.62 11.60 -4.36
C LEU A 80 0.64 12.75 -3.33
N HIS A 81 1.45 12.66 -2.28
CA HIS A 81 1.53 13.74 -1.30
C HIS A 81 2.11 15.02 -1.93
N VAL A 82 1.67 16.17 -1.46
CA VAL A 82 2.22 17.47 -1.84
C VAL A 82 3.37 17.80 -0.89
N PRO A 83 4.60 18.01 -1.40
CA PRO A 83 5.74 18.38 -0.56
C PRO A 83 5.53 19.75 0.11
N LYS A 84 6.05 19.91 1.33
CA LYS A 84 5.92 21.12 2.15
C LYS A 84 6.14 22.45 1.41
N TRP A 85 7.15 22.55 0.54
CA TRP A 85 7.48 23.80 -0.16
C TRP A 85 6.43 24.24 -1.18
N TYR A 86 5.54 23.34 -1.59
CA TYR A 86 4.42 23.61 -2.50
C TYR A 86 3.16 24.05 -1.74
N ALA A 87 3.03 23.67 -0.47
CA ALA A 87 1.86 23.95 0.37
C ALA A 87 1.93 25.30 1.11
N ASN A 88 2.58 26.33 0.54
CA ASN A 88 2.71 27.70 1.10
C ASN A 88 1.34 28.41 1.24
N THR A 89 0.54 27.92 2.18
CA THR A 89 -0.65 28.56 2.74
C THR A 89 -0.34 28.91 4.19
N PRO A 90 -0.87 30.00 4.76
CA PRO A 90 -0.61 30.40 6.14
C PRO A 90 -0.94 29.33 7.20
N ALA A 91 -1.74 28.31 6.86
CA ALA A 91 -2.09 27.18 7.74
C ALA A 91 -1.05 26.03 7.73
N ALA A 92 -0.06 26.07 6.85
CA ALA A 92 0.92 24.98 6.66
C ALA A 92 2.17 25.10 7.55
N GLU A 93 2.35 26.21 8.28
CA GLU A 93 3.56 26.45 9.09
C GLU A 93 3.68 25.50 10.30
N GLU A 94 2.60 24.85 10.74
CA GLU A 94 2.57 24.05 11.98
C GLU A 94 2.71 22.52 11.79
N ARG A 95 2.61 21.98 10.57
CA ARG A 95 2.62 20.52 10.34
C ARG A 95 3.96 20.06 9.78
N GLN A 96 4.66 19.23 10.56
CA GLN A 96 6.08 18.92 10.36
C GLN A 96 6.35 17.82 9.30
N ARG A 97 5.32 17.18 8.73
CA ARG A 97 5.45 16.06 7.79
C ARG A 97 4.43 16.14 6.65
N ASP A 98 4.85 15.76 5.44
CA ASP A 98 4.00 15.73 4.23
C ASP A 98 2.95 14.60 4.26
N TYR A 99 3.15 13.63 5.15
CA TYR A 99 2.20 12.58 5.52
C TYR A 99 2.46 12.10 6.95
N GLU A 100 1.40 11.59 7.58
CA GLU A 100 1.41 10.96 8.88
C GLU A 100 0.94 9.52 8.76
N TRP A 101 1.36 8.65 9.68
CA TRP A 101 0.88 7.28 9.69
C TRP A 101 0.82 6.70 11.09
N TYR A 102 -0.10 5.76 11.26
CA TYR A 102 -0.27 4.96 12.47
C TYR A 102 -0.42 3.49 12.08
N ARG A 103 0.10 2.58 12.90
CA ARG A 103 -0.03 1.14 12.68
C ARG A 103 -0.85 0.50 13.78
N SER A 104 -1.87 -0.25 13.39
CA SER A 104 -2.60 -1.16 14.26
C SER A 104 -2.52 -2.58 13.69
N GLY A 105 -1.70 -3.43 14.33
CA GLY A 105 -1.47 -4.79 13.87
C GLY A 105 -0.92 -4.82 12.44
N ARG A 106 -1.73 -5.27 11.48
CA ARG A 106 -1.39 -5.41 10.06
C ARG A 106 -1.89 -4.25 9.18
N THR A 107 -2.56 -3.28 9.79
CA THR A 107 -3.11 -2.12 9.08
C THR A 107 -2.21 -0.91 9.32
N ILE A 108 -1.93 -0.19 8.25
CA ILE A 108 -1.35 1.15 8.27
C ILE A 108 -2.47 2.12 7.92
N GLU A 109 -2.76 3.04 8.84
CA GLU A 109 -3.56 4.23 8.57
C GLU A 109 -2.59 5.32 8.10
N LEU A 110 -2.76 5.79 6.87
CA LEU A 110 -1.92 6.79 6.22
C LEU A 110 -2.74 8.05 5.99
N ALA A 111 -2.30 9.17 6.54
CA ALA A 111 -2.88 10.48 6.30
C ALA A 111 -1.90 11.30 5.43
N MET A 112 -2.33 11.79 4.27
CA MET A 112 -1.48 12.55 3.35
C MET A 112 -2.09 13.89 3.01
N VAL A 113 -1.25 14.92 2.86
CA VAL A 113 -1.65 16.17 2.20
C VAL A 113 -1.67 15.94 0.71
N MET A 114 -2.82 16.09 0.05
CA MET A 114 -2.92 15.93 -1.41
C MET A 114 -3.72 17.07 -2.01
N HIS A 115 -3.53 17.30 -3.31
CA HIS A 115 -4.39 18.20 -4.08
C HIS A 115 -5.84 17.72 -4.08
N VAL A 116 -6.82 18.62 -3.88
CA VAL A 116 -8.24 18.29 -4.03
C VAL A 116 -8.53 17.94 -5.49
N LYS A 117 -8.07 18.77 -6.43
CA LYS A 117 -8.00 18.46 -7.86
C LYS A 117 -6.59 18.74 -8.39
N PRO A 118 -6.12 18.04 -9.42
CA PRO A 118 -4.77 18.21 -9.96
C PRO A 118 -4.38 19.66 -10.29
N ASP A 119 -5.36 20.50 -10.66
CA ASP A 119 -5.10 21.83 -11.25
C ASP A 119 -5.61 23.02 -10.41
N ASP A 120 -6.25 22.80 -9.26
CA ASP A 120 -6.90 23.89 -8.50
C ASP A 120 -6.04 24.50 -7.39
N GLY A 121 -4.83 23.97 -7.17
CA GLY A 121 -3.90 24.42 -6.13
C GLY A 121 -4.39 24.19 -4.69
N ALA A 122 -5.63 23.75 -4.50
CA ALA A 122 -6.19 23.45 -3.19
C ALA A 122 -5.64 22.12 -2.69
N VAL A 123 -5.30 22.06 -1.41
CA VAL A 123 -4.82 20.84 -0.74
C VAL A 123 -5.65 20.52 0.49
N ASN A 124 -5.80 19.24 0.79
CA ASN A 124 -6.46 18.78 2.01
C ASN A 124 -5.78 17.51 2.55
N TRP A 125 -6.11 17.15 3.79
CA TRP A 125 -5.69 15.89 4.41
C TRP A 125 -6.66 14.78 4.01
N TYR A 126 -6.10 13.69 3.53
CA TYR A 126 -6.85 12.51 3.09
C TYR A 126 -6.34 11.26 3.76
N ARG A 127 -7.27 10.37 4.13
CA ARG A 127 -6.95 9.13 4.83
C ARG A 127 -7.03 7.95 3.88
N VAL A 128 -6.02 7.08 3.96
CA VAL A 128 -5.94 5.80 3.27
C VAL A 128 -5.57 4.72 4.28
N ASP A 129 -6.43 3.72 4.44
CA ASP A 129 -6.10 2.53 5.24
C ASP A 129 -5.54 1.45 4.33
N LEU A 130 -4.41 0.85 4.71
CA LEU A 130 -3.72 -0.22 4.00
C LEU A 130 -3.59 -1.44 4.91
N GLU A 131 -4.34 -2.51 4.63
CA GLU A 131 -4.28 -3.75 5.38
C GLU A 131 -3.37 -4.76 4.67
N PHE A 132 -2.24 -5.08 5.30
CA PHE A 132 -1.25 -6.00 4.75
C PHE A 132 -1.54 -7.46 5.13
N ASN A 133 -1.33 -8.37 4.19
CA ASN A 133 -1.38 -9.80 4.44
C ASN A 133 -0.53 -10.57 3.41
N ARG A 134 0.24 -11.55 3.89
CA ARG A 134 0.98 -12.50 3.04
C ARG A 134 1.74 -11.85 1.87
N GLY A 135 2.52 -10.80 2.17
CA GLY A 135 3.40 -10.15 1.20
C GLY A 135 2.80 -9.00 0.40
N PHE A 136 1.52 -8.67 0.59
CA PHE A 136 0.84 -7.62 -0.18
C PHE A 136 -0.10 -6.79 0.69
N VAL A 137 -0.53 -5.63 0.19
CA VAL A 137 -1.79 -5.03 0.63
C VAL A 137 -2.93 -5.94 0.17
N GLN A 138 -3.69 -6.47 1.12
CA GLN A 138 -4.88 -7.28 0.86
C GLN A 138 -6.10 -6.40 0.64
N TRP A 139 -6.28 -5.42 1.53
CA TRP A 139 -7.40 -4.49 1.50
C TRP A 139 -6.91 -3.07 1.62
N PHE A 140 -7.61 -2.15 0.97
CA PHE A 140 -7.47 -0.73 1.23
C PHE A 140 -8.81 -0.02 1.26
N GLU A 141 -8.83 1.12 1.94
CA GLU A 141 -9.99 1.98 2.08
C GLU A 141 -9.57 3.43 1.92
N VAL A 142 -10.34 4.18 1.14
CA VAL A 142 -10.16 5.63 0.98
C VAL A 142 -11.48 6.25 1.37
N PHE A 143 -11.44 7.19 2.30
CA PHE A 143 -12.66 7.73 2.91
C PHE A 143 -13.27 8.85 2.08
N GLU A 144 -12.46 9.52 1.25
CA GLU A 144 -12.88 10.69 0.49
C GLU A 144 -13.01 10.39 -1.02
N PRO A 145 -14.20 10.61 -1.62
CA PRO A 145 -14.44 10.33 -3.05
C PRO A 145 -13.53 11.12 -4.01
N GLU A 146 -13.08 12.31 -3.59
CA GLU A 146 -12.33 13.26 -4.41
C GLU A 146 -10.92 12.77 -4.79
N VAL A 147 -10.35 11.88 -3.98
CA VAL A 147 -9.00 11.32 -4.20
C VAL A 147 -9.03 9.83 -4.53
N PHE A 148 -10.19 9.18 -4.39
CA PHE A 148 -10.36 7.74 -4.53
C PHE A 148 -9.72 7.18 -5.81
N GLU A 149 -10.06 7.74 -6.98
CA GLU A 149 -9.55 7.23 -8.27
C GLU A 149 -8.02 7.36 -8.36
N ARG A 150 -7.44 8.48 -7.92
CA ARG A 150 -5.99 8.71 -7.93
C ARG A 150 -5.26 7.76 -6.99
N VAL A 151 -5.75 7.59 -5.77
CA VAL A 151 -5.18 6.66 -4.79
C VAL A 151 -5.29 5.23 -5.30
N ARG A 152 -6.48 4.83 -5.81
CA ARG A 152 -6.70 3.49 -6.37
C ARG A 152 -5.73 3.21 -7.53
N ASP A 153 -5.55 4.15 -8.44
CA ASP A 153 -4.74 3.94 -9.63
C ASP A 153 -3.24 3.83 -9.27
N ALA A 154 -2.75 4.68 -8.37
CA ALA A 154 -1.39 4.56 -7.84
C ALA A 154 -1.18 3.24 -7.08
N LEU A 155 -2.12 2.92 -6.18
CA LEU A 155 -2.05 1.71 -5.36
C LEU A 155 -2.19 0.43 -6.18
N LYS A 156 -2.91 0.44 -7.29
CA LYS A 156 -3.01 -0.71 -8.20
C LYS A 156 -1.67 -1.01 -8.88
N VAL A 157 -0.84 0.00 -9.13
CA VAL A 157 0.50 -0.18 -9.66
C VAL A 157 1.44 -0.70 -8.58
N ASP A 158 1.37 -0.13 -7.37
CA ASP A 158 2.16 -0.55 -6.22
C ASP A 158 1.83 -1.96 -5.73
N GLN A 159 0.53 -2.26 -5.65
CA GLN A 159 -0.06 -3.43 -4.99
C GLN A 159 -1.16 -4.05 -5.87
N PRO A 160 -0.79 -4.75 -6.96
CA PRO A 160 -1.73 -5.24 -7.98
C PRO A 160 -2.72 -6.32 -7.50
N LEU A 161 -2.56 -6.81 -6.26
CA LEU A 161 -3.45 -7.78 -5.62
C LEU A 161 -4.40 -7.13 -4.58
N ALA A 162 -4.25 -5.84 -4.30
CA ALA A 162 -5.06 -5.12 -3.34
C ALA A 162 -6.52 -5.03 -3.78
N LYS A 163 -7.42 -5.18 -2.82
CA LYS A 163 -8.86 -5.08 -3.00
C LYS A 163 -9.41 -3.88 -2.26
N ILE A 164 -10.42 -3.23 -2.81
CA ILE A 164 -11.13 -2.14 -2.16
C ILE A 164 -12.03 -2.73 -1.07
N ARG A 165 -11.97 -2.20 0.16
CA ARG A 165 -12.87 -2.59 1.26
C ARG A 165 -14.26 -1.94 1.11
N SER A 166 -14.30 -0.65 0.80
CA SER A 166 -15.52 0.12 0.59
C SER A 166 -15.28 1.19 -0.48
N ILE A 167 -16.32 1.50 -1.26
CA ILE A 167 -16.28 2.63 -2.18
C ILE A 167 -16.88 3.84 -1.43
N PRO A 168 -16.17 4.96 -1.30
CA PRO A 168 -16.70 6.12 -0.60
C PRO A 168 -17.89 6.69 -1.39
N ILE A 169 -19.05 6.75 -0.75
CA ILE A 169 -20.27 7.35 -1.32
C ILE A 169 -20.37 8.77 -0.78
N ARG A 170 -20.50 9.75 -1.68
CA ARG A 170 -20.82 11.13 -1.27
C ARG A 170 -22.23 11.12 -0.67
N ALA A 171 -22.38 11.52 0.59
CA ALA A 171 -23.71 11.69 1.17
C ALA A 171 -24.51 12.69 0.30
N PRO A 172 -25.81 12.43 0.01
CA PRO A 172 -26.65 13.44 -0.62
C PRO A 172 -26.69 14.66 0.30
N GLY A 173 -26.22 15.80 -0.22
CA GLY A 173 -26.22 17.09 0.47
C GLY A 173 -27.61 17.73 0.53
#